data_AF-A0AAV3QV35-F1
#
_entry.id   AF-A0AAV3QV35-F1
#
_cell.length_a   1.000
_cell.length_b   1.000
_cell.length_c   1.000
_cell.angle_alpha   90.00
_cell.angle_beta   90.00
_cell.angle_gamma   90.00
#
_symmetry.space_group_name_H-M   'P 1'
#
loop_
_entity.id
_entity.type
_entity.pdbx_description
1 polymer ?
#
loop_
_entity_poly.entity_id
_entity_poly.type
_entity_poly.pdbx_seq_one_letter_code
_entity_poly.pdbx_strand_id
1 'polypeptide(L)'
;MSIPLQLPLFSGRLLTTMAGQSLSKKTEEKYPEIETYDVQYLTKLSDTKELIKSVKDQLHNECRPVQNLFFSECKLGLNDLPNQLYELDWDVILIDGPRGYWPEAPGRTAAIFTSSVLARSKKGGNTKTHVFVHDFNMEVDRVTSDEFLCKENLIKSKEMLGHFDLERMEASSTQFCHNQSNHSSSPRANSSS
;
A
#
# COMPACT_ATOMS: atom_id res chain seq x y z
N MET A 1 3.90 18.70 -10.62
CA MET A 1 2.53 19.25 -10.52
C MET A 1 1.96 18.75 -9.20
N SER A 2 1.78 19.65 -8.23
CA SER A 2 1.17 19.30 -6.95
C SER A 2 -0.34 19.24 -7.14
N ILE A 3 -0.96 18.11 -6.82
CA ILE A 3 -2.42 18.02 -6.80
C ILE A 3 -2.90 18.98 -5.70
N PRO A 4 -3.78 19.95 -5.99
CA PRO A 4 -4.47 20.67 -4.94
C PRO A 4 -5.43 19.68 -4.28
N LEU A 5 -5.00 19.08 -3.18
CA LEU A 5 -5.88 18.39 -2.24
C LEU A 5 -6.80 19.45 -1.61
N GLN A 6 -7.82 19.87 -2.35
CA GLN A 6 -9.03 20.41 -1.76
C GLN A 6 -9.78 19.22 -1.16
N LEU A 7 -9.25 18.68 -0.06
CA LEU A 7 -9.98 17.68 0.72
C LEU A 7 -11.23 18.41 1.25
N PRO A 8 -12.46 18.06 0.82
CA PRO A 8 -13.63 18.51 1.55
C PRO A 8 -13.46 18.08 3.01
N LEU A 9 -13.98 18.86 3.97
CA LEU A 9 -13.97 18.55 5.40
C LEU A 9 -14.23 17.05 5.64
N PHE A 10 -13.16 16.28 5.73
CA PHE A 10 -13.21 14.84 5.92
C PHE A 10 -13.15 14.65 7.42
N SER A 11 -14.27 14.22 8.01
CA SER A 11 -14.37 13.98 9.45
C SER A 11 -13.73 12.64 9.88
N GLY A 12 -13.07 11.93 8.97
CA GLY A 12 -12.43 10.64 9.24
C GLY A 12 -10.91 10.75 9.36
N ARG A 13 -10.27 9.63 9.71
CA ARG A 13 -8.80 9.55 9.78
C ARG A 13 -8.20 9.32 8.39
N LEU A 14 -7.25 10.18 8.00
CA LEU A 14 -6.51 10.10 6.74
C LEU A 14 -5.02 9.84 7.03
N LEU A 15 -4.48 8.75 6.49
CA LEU A 15 -3.03 8.53 6.41
C LEU A 15 -2.54 8.92 5.03
N THR A 16 -1.52 9.78 4.94
CA THR A 16 -0.83 10.05 3.67
C THR A 16 0.61 9.58 3.74
N THR A 17 1.02 8.75 2.77
CA THR A 17 2.41 8.33 2.65
C THR A 17 3.15 9.34 1.77
N MET A 18 3.58 10.46 2.33
CA MET A 18 4.41 11.45 1.63
C MET A 18 5.88 11.18 1.90
N ALA A 19 6.76 11.50 0.93
CA ALA A 19 8.20 11.45 1.15
C ALA A 19 8.80 12.86 1.19
N GLY A 20 9.53 13.15 2.26
CA GLY A 20 10.42 14.30 2.41
C GLY A 20 9.97 15.33 3.46
N GLN A 21 10.86 15.59 4.44
CA GLN A 21 10.63 16.47 5.60
C GLN A 21 10.10 17.88 5.25
N SER A 22 10.48 18.41 4.07
CA SER A 22 10.04 19.75 3.64
C SER A 22 8.57 19.82 3.22
N LEU A 23 8.00 18.70 2.79
CA LEU A 23 6.60 18.62 2.36
C LEU A 23 5.69 18.40 3.58
N SER A 24 6.15 17.59 4.54
CA SER A 24 5.51 17.34 5.84
C SER A 24 5.19 18.67 6.56
N LYS A 25 6.22 19.48 6.85
CA LYS A 25 6.06 20.79 7.53
C LYS A 25 5.12 21.76 6.81
N LYS A 26 5.25 21.88 5.48
CA LYS A 26 4.39 22.77 4.68
C LYS A 26 2.92 22.33 4.68
N THR A 27 2.67 21.03 4.87
CA THR A 27 1.33 20.48 4.91
C THR A 27 0.67 20.80 6.24
N GLU A 28 1.37 20.59 7.36
CA GLU A 28 0.88 20.95 8.70
C GLU A 28 0.65 22.45 8.86
N GLU A 29 1.56 23.29 8.32
CA GLU A 29 1.38 24.75 8.32
C GLU A 29 0.11 25.19 7.58
N LYS A 30 -0.27 24.47 6.52
CA LYS A 30 -1.41 24.80 5.68
C LYS A 30 -2.72 24.17 6.18
N TYR A 31 -2.63 23.00 6.80
CA TYR A 31 -3.74 22.20 7.31
C TYR A 31 -3.40 21.73 8.73
N PRO A 32 -3.63 22.57 9.76
CA PRO A 32 -3.25 22.27 11.15
C PRO A 32 -3.93 21.04 11.74
N GLU A 33 -5.01 20.56 11.12
CA GLU A 33 -5.72 19.33 11.47
C GLU A 33 -5.06 18.05 10.92
N ILE A 34 -4.07 18.18 10.04
CA ILE A 34 -3.31 17.06 9.48
C ILE A 34 -2.03 16.89 10.30
N GLU A 35 -1.82 15.67 10.79
CA GLU A 35 -0.55 15.24 11.36
C GLU A 35 0.31 14.59 10.27
N THR A 36 1.58 14.95 10.19
CA THR A 36 2.52 14.36 9.24
C THR A 36 3.62 13.59 9.94
N TYR A 37 4.02 12.49 9.32
CA TYR A 37 5.03 11.58 9.85
C TYR A 37 6.03 11.27 8.76
N ASP A 38 7.31 11.50 9.06
CA ASP A 38 8.38 11.16 8.13
C ASP A 38 8.65 9.66 8.17
N VAL A 39 8.53 9.02 7.01
CA VAL A 39 8.76 7.58 6.86
C VAL A 39 9.99 7.34 6.01
N GLN A 40 10.85 6.41 6.44
CA GLN A 40 11.99 5.98 5.66
C GLN A 40 11.59 4.84 4.72
N TYR A 41 11.90 4.99 3.44
CA TYR A 41 11.67 3.97 2.42
C TYR A 41 13.00 3.36 2.01
N LEU A 42 13.24 2.13 2.46
CA LEU A 42 14.52 1.42 2.22
C LEU A 42 14.49 0.57 0.93
N THR A 43 13.32 0.36 0.35
CA THR A 43 13.13 -0.44 -0.86
C THR A 43 13.41 0.36 -2.12
N LYS A 44 13.97 -0.27 -3.16
CA LYS A 44 14.15 0.35 -4.48
C LYS A 44 13.10 -0.12 -5.47
N LEU A 45 12.80 0.73 -6.45
CA LEU A 45 11.89 0.41 -7.54
C LEU A 45 12.39 -0.79 -8.37
N SER A 46 13.71 -0.93 -8.56
CA SER A 46 14.34 -2.07 -9.23
C SER A 46 14.02 -3.41 -8.58
N ASP A 47 13.82 -3.40 -7.26
CA ASP A 47 13.75 -4.62 -6.45
C ASP A 47 12.31 -5.12 -6.30
N THR A 48 11.30 -4.39 -6.81
CA THR A 48 9.87 -4.69 -6.59
C THR A 48 9.49 -6.12 -6.93
N LYS A 49 10.00 -6.68 -8.03
CA LYS A 49 9.69 -8.07 -8.43
C LYS A 49 10.21 -9.08 -7.40
N GLU A 50 11.43 -8.88 -6.91
CA GLU A 50 12.04 -9.73 -5.91
C GLU A 50 11.36 -9.57 -4.54
N LEU A 51 10.97 -8.34 -4.19
CA LEU A 51 10.24 -8.03 -2.97
C LEU A 51 8.86 -8.70 -2.94
N ILE A 52 8.10 -8.62 -4.04
CA ILE A 52 6.80 -9.30 -4.17
C ILE A 52 6.97 -10.82 -4.02
N LYS A 53 7.98 -11.39 -4.68
CA LYS A 53 8.29 -12.82 -4.55
C LYS A 53 8.64 -13.19 -3.10
N SER A 54 9.48 -12.39 -2.44
CA SER A 54 9.87 -12.60 -1.05
C SER A 54 8.67 -12.58 -0.10
N VAL A 55 7.67 -11.73 -0.34
CA VAL A 55 6.42 -11.75 0.44
C VAL A 55 5.68 -13.06 0.23
N LYS A 56 5.48 -13.49 -1.02
CA LYS A 56 4.79 -14.75 -1.36
C LYS A 56 5.42 -15.95 -0.67
N ASP A 57 6.75 -16.02 -0.68
CA ASP A 57 7.51 -17.10 -0.04
C ASP A 57 7.36 -17.10 1.49
N GLN A 58 7.04 -15.95 2.10
CA GLN A 58 6.96 -15.78 3.55
C GLN A 58 5.53 -15.82 4.11
N LEU A 59 4.48 -15.76 3.27
CA LEU A 59 3.06 -15.61 3.64
C LEU A 59 2.56 -16.52 4.79
N HIS A 60 3.14 -17.70 4.97
CA HIS A 60 2.75 -18.64 6.02
C HIS A 60 3.39 -18.39 7.39
N ASN A 61 4.36 -17.47 7.48
CA ASN A 61 5.09 -17.12 8.69
C ASN A 61 5.04 -15.59 8.94
N GLU A 62 5.52 -14.81 7.97
CA GLU A 62 5.70 -13.36 8.03
C GLU A 62 5.07 -12.71 6.77
N CYS A 63 4.96 -11.37 6.72
CA CYS A 63 4.37 -10.66 5.58
C CYS A 63 2.90 -11.04 5.27
N ARG A 64 2.11 -11.33 6.31
CA ARG A 64 0.69 -11.69 6.22
C ARG A 64 -0.21 -10.47 5.98
N PRO A 65 -1.41 -10.69 5.41
CA PRO A 65 -2.41 -9.61 5.25
C PRO A 65 -2.88 -9.02 6.59
N VAL A 66 -2.85 -9.81 7.66
CA VAL A 66 -3.11 -9.36 9.02
C VAL A 66 -1.90 -9.70 9.89
N GLN A 67 -1.20 -8.67 10.36
CA GLN A 67 0.03 -8.82 11.15
C GLN A 67 0.36 -7.56 11.94
N ASN A 68 1.24 -7.70 12.94
CA ASN A 68 1.81 -6.57 13.64
C ASN A 68 3.03 -6.03 12.87
N LEU A 69 2.86 -4.87 12.23
CA LEU A 69 3.92 -4.22 11.45
C LEU A 69 5.08 -3.70 12.31
N PHE A 70 4.86 -3.39 13.58
CA PHE A 70 5.89 -2.84 14.48
C PHE A 70 7.02 -3.86 14.76
N PHE A 71 6.67 -5.15 14.84
CA PHE A 71 7.63 -6.24 15.04
C PHE A 71 7.80 -7.13 13.81
N SER A 72 7.34 -6.68 12.65
CA SER A 72 7.40 -7.50 11.43
C SER A 72 8.81 -7.46 10.85
N GLU A 73 9.35 -8.64 10.55
CA GLU A 73 10.60 -8.79 9.79
C GLU A 73 10.35 -8.72 8.26
N CYS A 74 9.12 -8.38 7.85
CA CYS A 74 8.77 -8.24 6.45
C CYS A 74 9.47 -7.03 5.83
N LYS A 75 10.31 -7.27 4.81
CA LYS A 75 11.06 -6.19 4.12
C LYS A 75 10.19 -5.07 3.54
N LEU A 76 8.91 -5.32 3.27
CA LEU A 76 7.96 -4.32 2.77
C LEU A 76 7.18 -3.59 3.88
N GLY A 77 7.23 -4.09 5.12
CA GLY A 77 6.54 -3.47 6.24
C GLY A 77 7.26 -2.19 6.67
N LEU A 78 6.54 -1.07 6.71
CA LEU A 78 7.05 0.16 7.30
C LEU A 78 6.88 0.06 8.82
N ASN A 79 7.98 -0.25 9.52
CA ASN A 79 8.04 -0.48 10.96
C ASN A 79 8.49 0.75 11.79
N ASP A 80 8.89 1.84 11.11
CA ASP A 80 9.33 3.09 11.73
C ASP A 80 8.20 4.14 11.92
N LEU A 81 6.92 3.73 11.85
CA LEU A 81 5.80 4.63 12.16
C LEU A 81 5.61 4.74 13.68
N PRO A 82 5.08 5.86 14.19
CA PRO A 82 4.68 5.94 15.58
C PRO A 82 3.71 4.82 15.96
N ASN A 83 3.93 4.18 17.11
CA ASN A 83 3.22 2.96 17.54
C ASN A 83 1.70 3.08 17.49
N GLN A 84 1.18 4.28 17.78
CA GLN A 84 -0.25 4.56 17.78
C GLN A 84 -0.87 4.37 16.39
N LEU A 85 -0.14 4.66 15.30
CA LEU A 85 -0.65 4.63 13.93
C LEU A 85 -0.96 3.22 13.42
N TYR A 86 -0.32 2.19 13.99
CA TYR A 86 -0.62 0.79 13.66
C TYR A 86 -1.95 0.30 14.21
N GLU A 87 -2.47 0.98 15.24
CA GLU A 87 -3.68 0.59 15.98
C GLU A 87 -4.89 1.46 15.59
N LEU A 88 -4.72 2.44 14.70
CA LEU A 88 -5.79 3.31 14.25
C LEU A 88 -6.66 2.64 13.17
N ASP A 89 -7.97 2.75 13.31
CA ASP A 89 -8.91 2.34 12.26
C ASP A 89 -9.00 3.45 11.20
N TRP A 90 -8.10 3.44 10.21
CA TRP A 90 -8.03 4.43 9.11
C TRP A 90 -9.26 4.41 8.20
N ASP A 91 -9.96 5.52 8.03
CA ASP A 91 -11.08 5.57 7.08
C ASP A 91 -10.59 5.67 5.63
N VAL A 92 -9.54 6.46 5.42
CA VAL A 92 -8.91 6.68 4.11
C VAL A 92 -7.38 6.59 4.25
N ILE A 93 -6.74 5.97 3.28
CA ILE A 93 -5.29 6.00 3.11
C ILE A 93 -4.97 6.50 1.69
N LEU A 94 -4.14 7.52 1.59
CA LEU A 94 -3.67 8.09 0.33
C LEU A 94 -2.17 7.81 0.14
N ILE A 95 -1.86 7.00 -0.87
CA ILE A 95 -0.50 6.63 -1.24
C ILE A 95 -0.03 7.54 -2.37
N ASP A 96 0.62 8.66 -2.03
CA ASP A 96 1.13 9.64 -3.00
C ASP A 96 2.67 9.58 -3.18
N GLY A 97 3.38 9.07 -2.19
CA GLY A 97 4.83 8.91 -2.20
C GLY A 97 5.28 7.54 -1.66
N PRO A 98 6.60 7.26 -1.73
CA PRO A 98 7.66 8.15 -2.22
C PRO A 98 7.64 8.36 -3.74
N ARG A 99 8.20 9.49 -4.20
CA ARG A 99 8.43 9.70 -5.62
C ARG A 99 9.68 8.96 -6.05
N GLY A 100 9.53 8.06 -7.02
CA GLY A 100 10.64 7.33 -7.60
C GLY A 100 10.29 6.76 -8.96
N TYR A 101 10.83 7.35 -10.02
CA TYR A 101 10.60 6.91 -11.41
C TYR A 101 11.85 6.31 -12.06
N TRP A 102 12.93 6.13 -11.29
CA TRP A 102 14.19 5.52 -11.71
C TRP A 102 14.52 4.32 -10.81
N PRO A 103 15.34 3.36 -11.27
CA PRO A 103 15.50 2.06 -10.62
C PRO A 103 15.95 2.15 -9.15
N GLU A 104 16.88 3.03 -8.82
CA GLU A 104 17.45 3.19 -7.47
C GLU A 104 16.58 4.02 -6.53
N ALA A 105 15.51 4.63 -7.06
CA ALA A 105 14.61 5.45 -6.27
C ALA A 105 13.79 4.59 -5.30
N PRO A 106 13.35 5.17 -4.17
CA PRO A 106 12.32 4.54 -3.37
C PRO A 106 11.00 4.50 -4.15
N GLY A 107 10.50 3.29 -4.42
CA GLY A 107 9.20 3.06 -5.06
C GLY A 107 8.05 2.99 -4.03
N ARG A 108 6.79 2.88 -4.49
CA ARG A 108 5.61 2.82 -3.60
C ARG A 108 5.30 1.43 -3.07
N THR A 109 6.10 0.42 -3.40
CA THR A 109 5.80 -0.97 -3.07
C THR A 109 5.60 -1.20 -1.57
N ALA A 110 6.47 -0.65 -0.73
CA ALA A 110 6.35 -0.75 0.74
C ALA A 110 5.12 0.01 1.28
N ALA A 111 4.81 1.18 0.71
CA ALA A 111 3.63 1.97 1.08
C ALA A 111 2.32 1.22 0.75
N ILE A 112 2.24 0.61 -0.44
CA ILE A 112 1.09 -0.19 -0.87
C ILE A 112 0.91 -1.41 0.04
N PHE A 113 1.98 -2.16 0.30
CA PHE A 113 1.95 -3.31 1.20
C PHE A 113 1.52 -2.93 2.62
N THR A 114 2.11 -1.88 3.19
CA THR A 114 1.80 -1.42 4.55
C THR A 114 0.35 -0.95 4.65
N SER A 115 -0.13 -0.18 3.68
CA SER A 115 -1.53 0.29 3.65
C SER A 115 -2.51 -0.87 3.56
N SER A 116 -2.17 -1.89 2.77
CA SER A 116 -2.89 -3.15 2.65
C SER A 116 -3.04 -3.87 4.00
N VAL A 117 -1.97 -3.92 4.80
CA VAL A 117 -1.98 -4.54 6.14
C VAL A 117 -2.74 -3.68 7.15
N LEU A 118 -2.52 -2.37 7.16
CA LEU A 118 -3.23 -1.43 8.06
C LEU A 118 -4.74 -1.47 7.84
N ALA A 119 -5.18 -1.47 6.57
CA ALA A 119 -6.59 -1.54 6.21
C ALA A 119 -7.28 -2.82 6.72
N ARG A 120 -6.55 -3.94 6.78
CA ARG A 120 -7.07 -5.26 7.12
C ARG A 120 -6.90 -5.66 8.58
N SER A 121 -5.91 -5.07 9.28
CA SER A 121 -5.56 -5.41 10.68
C SER A 121 -6.36 -4.62 11.73
N LYS A 122 -7.30 -3.80 11.29
CA LYS A 122 -8.18 -2.99 12.14
C LYS A 122 -8.87 -3.82 13.22
N LYS A 123 -8.99 -3.26 14.42
CA LYS A 123 -9.64 -3.94 15.56
C LYS A 123 -11.12 -3.58 15.70
N GLY A 124 -11.56 -2.44 15.16
CA GLY A 124 -12.95 -1.99 15.20
C GLY A 124 -13.27 -0.92 14.15
N GLY A 125 -14.26 -0.09 14.44
CA GLY A 125 -14.59 1.08 13.61
C GLY A 125 -15.33 0.75 12.32
N ASN A 126 -15.12 1.58 11.28
CA ASN A 126 -15.72 1.40 9.97
C ASN A 126 -15.29 0.06 9.37
N THR A 127 -16.23 -0.68 8.77
CA THR A 127 -15.96 -2.00 8.18
C THR A 127 -15.00 -1.93 7.01
N LYS A 128 -14.82 -0.74 6.44
CA LYS A 128 -14.04 -0.51 5.24
C LYS A 128 -12.97 0.57 5.38
N THR A 129 -11.95 0.45 4.56
CA THR A 129 -10.86 1.42 4.38
C THR A 129 -10.75 1.74 2.90
N HIS A 130 -10.86 3.02 2.55
CA HIS A 130 -10.63 3.44 1.17
C HIS A 130 -9.14 3.72 0.97
N VAL A 131 -8.52 3.01 0.03
CA VAL A 131 -7.11 3.22 -0.32
C VAL A 131 -7.02 3.83 -1.71
N PHE A 132 -6.34 4.97 -1.79
CA PHE A 132 -6.10 5.69 -3.04
C PHE A 132 -4.62 5.60 -3.39
N VAL A 133 -4.31 5.09 -4.59
CA VAL A 133 -2.93 4.94 -5.08
C VAL A 133 -2.69 5.94 -6.20
N HIS A 134 -1.76 6.87 -5.99
CA HIS A 134 -1.30 7.81 -7.03
C HIS A 134 -0.32 7.13 -8.00
N ASP A 135 -0.13 7.71 -9.19
CA ASP A 135 0.65 7.16 -10.31
C ASP A 135 0.24 5.71 -10.70
N PHE A 136 -1.04 5.38 -10.57
CA PHE A 136 -1.59 4.05 -10.87
C PHE A 136 -1.48 3.64 -12.35
N ASN A 137 -1.11 4.58 -13.22
CA ASN A 137 -0.74 4.31 -14.61
C ASN A 137 0.66 3.67 -14.76
N MET A 138 1.50 3.68 -13.72
CA MET A 138 2.76 2.96 -13.70
C MET A 138 2.51 1.46 -13.52
N GLU A 139 3.11 0.64 -14.39
CA GLU A 139 2.96 -0.82 -14.34
C GLU A 139 3.36 -1.40 -12.98
N VAL A 140 4.45 -0.90 -12.39
CA VAL A 140 4.95 -1.37 -11.08
C VAL A 140 3.93 -1.12 -9.97
N ASP A 141 3.35 0.08 -9.92
CA ASP A 141 2.36 0.46 -8.90
C ASP A 141 1.05 -0.31 -9.10
N ARG A 142 0.63 -0.53 -10.36
CA ARG A 142 -0.54 -1.34 -10.69
C ARG A 142 -0.35 -2.81 -10.28
N VAL A 143 0.75 -3.44 -10.68
CA VAL A 143 1.05 -4.85 -10.34
C VAL A 143 1.14 -5.03 -8.83
N THR A 144 1.80 -4.10 -8.14
CA THR A 144 1.90 -4.15 -6.67
C THR A 144 0.54 -3.99 -5.99
N SER A 145 -0.31 -3.09 -6.52
CA SER A 145 -1.66 -2.89 -6.00
C SER A 145 -2.55 -4.11 -6.24
N ASP A 146 -2.50 -4.69 -7.44
CA ASP A 146 -3.26 -5.91 -7.76
C ASP A 146 -2.82 -7.09 -6.85
N GLU A 147 -1.56 -7.12 -6.43
CA GLU A 147 -1.03 -8.15 -5.53
C GLU A 147 -1.46 -7.98 -4.06
N PHE A 148 -1.39 -6.76 -3.51
CA PHE A 148 -1.61 -6.54 -2.07
C PHE A 148 -2.96 -5.89 -1.75
N LEU A 149 -3.45 -4.98 -2.58
CA LEU A 149 -4.78 -4.37 -2.43
C LEU A 149 -5.86 -5.22 -3.08
N CYS A 150 -5.46 -6.12 -4.00
CA CYS A 150 -6.30 -7.05 -4.73
C CYS A 150 -7.17 -6.39 -5.79
N LYS A 151 -7.09 -6.92 -7.01
CA LYS A 151 -7.84 -6.40 -8.15
C LYS A 151 -9.35 -6.45 -7.92
N GLU A 152 -9.84 -7.45 -7.18
CA GLU A 152 -11.26 -7.56 -6.80
C GLU A 152 -11.75 -6.39 -5.94
N ASN A 153 -10.86 -5.68 -5.23
CA ASN A 153 -11.20 -4.54 -4.41
C ASN A 153 -11.10 -3.19 -5.16
N LEU A 154 -10.69 -3.21 -6.43
CA LEU A 154 -10.59 -1.99 -7.25
C LEU A 154 -11.99 -1.49 -7.64
N ILE A 155 -12.39 -0.35 -7.09
CA ILE A 155 -13.69 0.29 -7.38
C ILE A 155 -13.63 1.03 -8.72
N LYS A 156 -12.58 1.84 -8.90
CA LYS A 156 -12.37 2.63 -10.12
C LYS A 156 -10.91 3.02 -10.25
N SER A 157 -10.46 3.17 -11.49
CA SER A 157 -9.24 3.90 -11.81
C SER A 157 -9.56 5.03 -12.77
N LYS A 158 -8.94 6.19 -12.56
CA LYS A 158 -9.05 7.33 -13.47
C LYS A 158 -7.68 8.00 -13.59
N GLU A 159 -7.20 8.13 -14.83
CA GLU A 159 -5.91 8.74 -15.15
C GLU A 159 -4.77 8.10 -14.33
N MET A 160 -4.28 8.80 -13.30
CA MET A 160 -3.17 8.36 -12.46
C MET A 160 -3.62 7.87 -11.07
N LEU A 161 -4.92 7.78 -10.79
CA LEU A 161 -5.44 7.45 -9.46
C LEU A 161 -6.23 6.14 -9.48
N GLY A 162 -5.82 5.17 -8.66
CA GLY A 162 -6.57 3.95 -8.37
C GLY A 162 -7.29 4.07 -7.02
N HIS A 163 -8.56 3.65 -6.95
CA HIS A 163 -9.36 3.62 -5.72
C HIS A 163 -9.76 2.20 -5.38
N PHE A 164 -9.31 1.73 -4.22
CA PHE A 164 -9.60 0.43 -3.64
C PHE A 164 -10.46 0.56 -2.39
N ASP A 165 -11.32 -0.43 -2.17
CA ASP A 165 -12.16 -0.53 -0.97
C ASP A 165 -11.83 -1.84 -0.25
N LEU A 166 -11.16 -1.73 0.90
CA LEU A 166 -10.62 -2.88 1.64
C LEU A 166 -11.41 -3.13 2.91
N GLU A 167 -11.84 -4.37 3.06
CA GLU A 167 -12.51 -4.85 4.27
C GLU A 167 -11.50 -5.47 5.23
N ARG A 168 -11.88 -5.51 6.52
CA ARG A 168 -11.12 -6.23 7.53
C ARG A 168 -11.00 -7.71 7.15
N MET A 169 -9.85 -8.31 7.49
CA MET A 169 -9.64 -9.75 7.38
C MET A 169 -9.48 -10.41 8.74
N GLU A 170 -9.67 -11.73 8.77
CA GLU A 170 -9.44 -12.54 9.97
C GLU A 170 -7.94 -12.65 10.27
N ALA A 171 -7.58 -12.72 11.55
CA ALA A 171 -6.18 -12.80 11.97
C ALA A 171 -5.46 -14.07 11.48
N SER A 172 -6.22 -15.11 11.10
CA SER A 172 -5.71 -16.36 10.53
C SER A 172 -5.51 -16.30 9.01
N SER A 173 -5.86 -15.20 8.33
CA SER A 173 -5.69 -15.06 6.89
C SER A 173 -4.22 -15.05 6.47
N THR A 174 -3.87 -15.91 5.51
CA THR A 174 -2.50 -16.06 4.97
C THR A 174 -2.38 -15.66 3.50
N GLN A 175 -3.46 -15.16 2.90
CA GLN A 175 -3.51 -14.72 1.50
C GLN A 175 -4.14 -13.34 1.43
N PHE A 176 -3.58 -12.45 0.61
CA PHE A 176 -4.13 -11.11 0.43
C PHE A 176 -5.43 -11.12 -0.38
N CYS A 177 -5.48 -11.94 -1.44
CA CYS A 177 -6.51 -11.92 -2.47
C CYS A 177 -7.13 -13.32 -2.63
N HIS A 178 -8.42 -13.36 -2.94
CA HIS A 178 -9.21 -14.61 -2.94
C HIS A 178 -9.02 -15.45 -4.22
N ASN A 179 -8.49 -14.85 -5.31
CA ASN A 179 -8.47 -15.45 -6.65
C ASN A 179 -7.08 -15.51 -7.31
N GLN A 180 -6.03 -15.94 -6.59
CA GLN A 180 -4.69 -16.07 -7.22
C GLN A 180 -4.53 -17.31 -8.14
N SER A 181 -5.56 -18.14 -8.31
CA SER A 181 -5.47 -19.44 -9.02
C SER A 181 -5.38 -19.38 -10.56
N ASN A 182 -5.57 -18.21 -11.20
CA ASN A 182 -5.77 -18.17 -12.67
C ASN A 182 -4.63 -17.54 -13.50
N HIS A 183 -3.50 -17.14 -12.91
CA HIS A 183 -2.41 -16.50 -13.67
C HIS A 183 -1.13 -17.33 -13.84
N SER A 184 -1.10 -18.60 -13.43
CA SER A 184 -0.04 -19.54 -13.81
C SER A 184 -0.59 -20.66 -14.70
N SER A 185 -0.65 -20.42 -16.01
CA SER A 185 -0.63 -21.51 -17.00
C SER A 185 0.48 -21.26 -18.02
N SER A 186 1.30 -22.30 -18.15
CA SER A 186 2.63 -22.45 -18.74
C SER A 186 2.83 -21.96 -20.19
N PRO A 187 4.08 -21.77 -20.63
CA PRO A 187 4.40 -21.60 -22.05
C PRO A 187 4.01 -22.85 -22.83
N ARG A 188 3.25 -22.69 -23.91
CA ARG A 188 3.04 -23.75 -24.90
C ARG A 188 4.37 -24.03 -25.60
N ALA A 189 4.94 -25.21 -25.34
CA ALA A 189 5.91 -25.81 -26.23
C ALA A 189 5.19 -26.18 -27.54
N ASN A 190 5.48 -25.47 -28.62
CA ASN A 190 5.17 -25.93 -29.96
C ASN A 190 6.29 -26.88 -30.39
N SER A 191 6.04 -28.18 -30.30
CA SER A 191 6.72 -29.16 -31.14
C SER A 191 6.00 -29.21 -32.49
N SER A 192 6.72 -28.90 -33.57
CA SER A 192 6.26 -29.13 -34.93
C SER A 192 7.43 -29.58 -35.79
N SER A 193 7.30 -30.83 -36.26
CA SER A 193 7.98 -31.49 -37.38
C SER A 193 9.43 -31.91 -37.19
#